data_AF-A0A7S2Q078-F1
#
_entry.id   AF-A0A7S2Q078-F1
#
_cell.length_a   1.000
_cell.length_b   1.000
_cell.length_c   1.000
_cell.angle_alpha   90.00
_cell.angle_beta   90.00
_cell.angle_gamma   90.00
#
_symmetry.space_group_name_H-M   'P 1'
#
loop_
_entity.id
_entity.type
_entity.pdbx_description
1 polymer ?
#
loop_
_entity_poly.entity_id
_entity_poly.type
_entity_poly.pdbx_seq_one_letter_code
_entity_poly.pdbx_strand_id
1 'polypeptide(L)'
;MHSCCCRSTLLLLLFYITAAVHQASAFHTNNQANPSMMSSAKKQKLNDDDDKESLHEIRAGFIGCGTIASAIATSLAKPEHEEYLSEAGLSLSTISVTKRSASKSSKLKEDFPNVVSVYESAEEVVRNSDLVFLCLLPQQVDEMLSELKEKGTWNNDRHTLVSLVSTSKVEDMIAKTSLPTNRVFKMICLPPISNREGCALLTPPASSENGHPYLKNMFDALGGVVECPTDEIMSSMMVPTG
;
A
#
# COMPACT_ATOMS: atom_id res chain seq x y z
N MET A 1 31.96 -57.75 8.35
CA MET A 1 32.18 -56.86 9.50
C MET A 1 32.00 -55.42 9.04
N HIS A 2 30.78 -54.87 9.04
CA HIS A 2 30.48 -53.43 8.88
C HIS A 2 28.96 -53.26 8.97
N SER A 3 28.44 -52.94 10.16
CA SER A 3 27.12 -52.33 10.40
C SER A 3 26.81 -52.34 11.89
N CYS A 4 27.43 -51.44 12.65
CA CYS A 4 27.01 -51.23 14.05
C CYS A 4 27.28 -49.81 14.60
N CYS A 5 27.56 -48.81 13.76
CA CYS A 5 28.00 -47.48 14.23
C CYS A 5 27.00 -46.33 14.00
N CYS A 6 25.78 -46.59 13.49
CA CYS A 6 24.85 -45.51 13.10
C CYS A 6 23.66 -45.30 14.07
N ARG A 7 23.45 -46.18 15.06
CA ARG A 7 22.33 -46.06 16.01
C ARG A 7 22.65 -45.31 17.31
N SER A 8 23.93 -45.09 17.63
CA SER A 8 24.33 -44.44 18.89
C SER A 8 24.30 -42.91 18.84
N THR A 9 24.45 -42.32 17.65
CA THR A 9 24.54 -40.86 17.49
C THR A 9 23.16 -40.18 17.46
N LEU A 10 22.12 -40.91 17.03
CA LEU A 10 20.75 -40.37 16.92
C LEU A 10 20.05 -40.25 18.30
N LEU A 11 20.40 -41.11 19.26
CA LEU A 11 19.88 -41.04 20.64
C LEU A 11 20.49 -39.88 21.44
N LEU A 12 21.76 -39.53 21.20
CA LEU A 12 22.42 -38.41 21.89
C LEU A 12 21.87 -37.03 21.47
N LEU A 13 21.43 -36.89 20.21
CA LEU A 13 20.82 -35.65 19.71
C LEU A 13 19.40 -35.41 20.25
N LEU A 14 18.61 -36.47 20.42
CA LEU A 14 17.26 -36.38 21.00
C LEU A 14 17.28 -35.99 22.49
N PHE A 15 18.27 -36.46 23.25
CA PHE A 15 18.44 -36.06 24.66
C PHE A 15 18.82 -34.57 24.80
N TYR A 16 19.65 -34.04 23.90
CA TYR A 16 20.07 -32.64 23.94
C TYR A 16 18.91 -31.67 23.66
N ILE A 17 17.99 -32.03 22.76
CA ILE A 17 16.81 -31.22 22.44
C ILE A 17 15.82 -31.22 23.62
N THR A 18 15.66 -32.33 24.34
CA THR A 18 14.79 -32.37 25.53
C THR A 18 15.35 -31.59 26.73
N ALA A 19 16.68 -31.49 26.87
CA ALA A 19 17.31 -30.75 27.97
C ALA A 19 17.22 -29.22 27.78
N ALA A 20 17.26 -28.74 26.53
CA ALA A 20 17.13 -27.32 26.21
C ALA A 20 15.71 -26.77 26.45
N VAL A 21 14.68 -27.60 26.28
CA VAL A 21 13.27 -27.21 26.51
C VAL A 21 12.93 -27.15 28.01
N HIS A 22 13.69 -27.82 28.88
CA HIS A 22 13.44 -27.83 30.33
C HIS A 22 14.06 -26.65 31.11
N GLN A 23 14.93 -25.84 30.49
CA GLN A 23 15.49 -24.63 31.12
C GLN A 23 14.65 -23.36 30.93
N ALA A 24 13.55 -23.43 30.16
CA ALA A 24 12.67 -22.29 29.91
C ALA A 24 11.55 -22.10 30.96
N SER A 25 11.52 -22.90 32.03
CA SER A 25 10.49 -22.82 33.09
C SER A 25 11.12 -22.72 34.49
N ALA A 26 11.90 -21.66 34.73
CA ALA A 26 12.37 -21.31 36.07
C ALA A 26 12.75 -19.82 36.15
N PHE A 27 11.77 -18.93 36.02
CA PHE A 27 11.92 -17.55 36.50
C PHE A 27 10.63 -17.16 37.22
N HIS A 28 10.52 -17.59 38.46
CA HIS A 28 9.55 -17.08 39.42
C HIS A 28 10.26 -16.67 40.70
N THR A 29 9.84 -15.52 41.21
CA THR A 29 10.07 -14.96 42.55
C THR A 29 11.48 -14.47 42.92
N ASN A 30 11.64 -13.14 42.98
CA ASN A 30 12.18 -12.56 44.21
C ASN A 30 11.51 -11.21 44.49
N ASN A 31 10.71 -11.19 45.55
CA ASN A 31 9.97 -10.06 46.09
C ASN A 31 10.76 -9.59 47.32
N GLN A 32 11.35 -8.40 47.26
CA GLN A 32 11.80 -7.69 48.46
C GLN A 32 11.06 -6.37 48.55
N ALA A 33 10.19 -6.31 49.55
CA ALA A 33 9.49 -5.12 49.97
C ALA A 33 10.45 -4.15 50.69
N ASN A 34 10.28 -2.86 50.42
CA ASN A 34 10.42 -1.83 51.45
C ASN A 34 9.42 -0.69 51.19
N PRO A 35 8.74 -0.15 52.22
CA PRO A 35 7.57 0.70 52.06
C PRO A 35 7.92 2.19 52.12
N SER A 36 7.37 3.03 51.23
CA SER A 36 6.97 4.39 51.59
C SER A 36 6.09 5.05 50.53
N MET A 37 4.97 5.62 51.02
CA MET A 37 4.23 6.78 50.51
C MET A 37 3.31 6.64 49.28
N MET A 38 2.03 6.42 49.64
CA MET A 38 0.81 7.04 49.11
C MET A 38 0.93 7.88 47.82
N SER A 39 0.29 7.41 46.74
CA SER A 39 -0.63 8.23 45.96
C SER A 39 -1.54 7.37 45.07
N SER A 40 -2.84 7.49 45.30
CA SER A 40 -3.92 7.41 44.32
C SER A 40 -4.09 6.11 43.51
N ALA A 41 -4.91 5.21 44.03
CA ALA A 41 -5.55 4.15 43.27
C ALA A 41 -6.51 4.73 42.21
N LYS A 42 -6.17 4.56 40.92
CA LYS A 42 -7.15 4.63 39.83
C LYS A 42 -7.26 3.24 39.19
N LYS A 43 -8.34 2.56 39.53
CA LYS A 43 -8.79 1.28 38.99
C LYS A 43 -9.03 1.44 37.48
N GLN A 44 -8.03 1.16 36.67
CA GLN A 44 -8.23 0.95 35.23
C GLN A 44 -8.84 -0.44 35.04
N LYS A 45 -10.10 -0.42 34.60
CA LYS A 45 -10.85 -1.57 34.13
C LYS A 45 -10.14 -2.06 32.87
N LEU A 46 -9.59 -3.28 32.88
CA LEU A 46 -9.30 -3.99 31.64
C LEU A 46 -10.66 -4.21 30.96
N ASN A 47 -10.86 -3.57 29.82
CA ASN A 47 -11.83 -4.04 28.85
C ASN A 47 -11.03 -4.95 27.92
N ASP A 48 -11.34 -6.25 27.95
CA ASP A 48 -11.08 -7.13 26.83
C ASP A 48 -12.10 -6.74 25.76
N ASP A 49 -11.76 -5.77 24.93
CA ASP A 49 -12.53 -5.41 23.74
C ASP A 49 -12.01 -6.27 22.58
N ASP A 50 -12.89 -7.14 22.05
CA ASP A 50 -12.67 -7.91 20.83
C ASP A 50 -12.37 -6.93 19.66
N ASP A 51 -11.10 -6.75 19.32
CA ASP A 51 -10.64 -6.05 18.13
C ASP A 51 -11.09 -6.82 16.87
N LYS A 52 -12.33 -6.60 16.44
CA LYS A 52 -12.72 -6.82 15.05
C LYS A 52 -11.94 -5.80 14.22
N GLU A 53 -10.78 -6.21 13.72
CA GLU A 53 -9.92 -5.43 12.85
C GLU A 53 -10.73 -5.00 11.62
N SER A 54 -11.21 -3.75 11.62
CA SER A 54 -12.01 -3.20 10.52
C SER A 54 -11.06 -2.87 9.36
N LEU A 55 -11.24 -3.52 8.21
CA LEU A 55 -10.44 -3.28 7.01
C LEU A 55 -10.52 -1.81 6.58
N HIS A 56 -9.41 -1.26 6.12
CA HIS A 56 -9.35 0.06 5.52
C HIS A 56 -9.91 0.04 4.10
N GLU A 57 -10.96 0.81 3.86
CA GLU A 57 -11.67 0.83 2.58
C GLU A 57 -10.96 1.71 1.54
N ILE A 58 -10.71 1.14 0.35
CA ILE A 58 -10.03 1.81 -0.76
C ILE A 58 -11.05 2.29 -1.80
N ARG A 59 -11.03 3.59 -2.07
CA ARG A 59 -11.72 4.20 -3.21
C ARG A 59 -10.69 4.77 -4.18
N ALA A 60 -10.37 4.01 -5.23
CA ALA A 60 -9.31 4.32 -6.18
C ALA A 60 -9.87 5.12 -7.38
N GLY A 61 -9.11 6.12 -7.82
CA GLY A 61 -9.41 6.94 -8.99
C GLY A 61 -8.26 6.94 -9.99
N PHE A 62 -8.53 6.77 -11.28
CA PHE A 62 -7.53 6.79 -12.34
C PHE A 62 -7.83 7.90 -13.34
N ILE A 63 -6.99 8.94 -13.32
CA ILE A 63 -6.99 10.00 -14.33
C ILE A 63 -6.07 9.56 -15.47
N GLY A 64 -6.67 9.15 -16.58
CA GLY A 64 -6.01 8.43 -17.66
C GLY A 64 -6.13 6.91 -17.50
N CYS A 65 -6.68 6.24 -18.51
CA CYS A 65 -6.86 4.78 -18.53
C CYS A 65 -5.87 4.14 -19.53
N GLY A 66 -4.57 4.36 -19.31
CA GLY A 66 -3.50 3.75 -20.10
C GLY A 66 -3.25 2.28 -19.75
N THR A 67 -2.16 1.70 -20.28
CA THR A 67 -1.77 0.30 -19.97
C THR A 67 -1.50 0.11 -18.49
N ILE A 68 -0.72 0.99 -17.86
CA ILE A 68 -0.36 0.86 -16.44
C ILE A 68 -1.58 1.12 -15.54
N ALA A 69 -2.37 2.16 -15.84
CA ALA A 69 -3.62 2.43 -15.10
C ALA A 69 -4.57 1.23 -15.12
N SER A 70 -4.78 0.64 -16.30
CA SER A 70 -5.61 -0.56 -16.45
C SER A 70 -5.02 -1.74 -15.69
N ALA A 71 -3.69 -1.91 -15.71
CA ALA A 71 -3.04 -3.01 -15.00
C ALA A 71 -3.20 -2.91 -13.47
N ILE A 72 -3.02 -1.72 -12.90
CA ILE A 72 -3.21 -1.49 -11.46
C ILE A 72 -4.69 -1.66 -11.10
N ALA A 73 -5.60 -1.08 -11.87
CA ALA A 73 -7.03 -1.20 -11.63
C ALA A 73 -7.51 -2.66 -11.72
N THR A 74 -7.04 -3.42 -12.72
CA THR A 74 -7.28 -4.86 -12.84
C THR A 74 -6.72 -5.60 -11.62
N SER A 75 -5.51 -5.26 -11.17
CA SER A 75 -4.92 -5.91 -9.99
C SER A 75 -5.75 -5.67 -8.73
N LEU A 76 -6.27 -4.45 -8.53
CA LEU A 76 -7.16 -4.13 -7.42
C LEU A 76 -8.51 -4.85 -7.51
N ALA A 77 -9.07 -4.97 -8.73
CA ALA A 77 -10.42 -5.47 -8.95
C ALA A 77 -10.55 -6.99 -9.03
N LYS A 78 -9.43 -7.69 -9.23
CA LYS A 78 -9.40 -9.15 -9.37
C LYS A 78 -9.88 -9.83 -8.08
N PRO A 79 -10.92 -10.68 -8.13
CA PRO A 79 -11.40 -11.39 -6.95
C PRO A 79 -10.32 -12.24 -6.28
N GLU A 80 -9.40 -12.80 -7.07
CA GLU A 80 -8.30 -13.61 -6.56
C GLU A 80 -7.30 -12.80 -5.72
N HIS A 81 -7.36 -11.46 -5.79
CA HIS A 81 -6.48 -10.57 -5.05
C HIS A 81 -7.12 -10.00 -3.78
N GLU A 82 -8.42 -10.22 -3.57
CA GLU A 82 -9.16 -9.72 -2.41
C GLU A 82 -8.59 -10.28 -1.10
N GLU A 83 -8.21 -11.56 -1.08
CA GLU A 83 -7.59 -12.21 0.08
C GLU A 83 -6.30 -11.50 0.49
N TYR A 84 -5.38 -11.23 -0.45
CA TYR A 84 -4.12 -10.53 -0.16
C TYR A 84 -4.34 -9.10 0.33
N LEU A 85 -5.36 -8.40 -0.21
CA LEU A 85 -5.72 -7.08 0.30
C LEU A 85 -6.26 -7.18 1.73
N SER A 86 -7.11 -8.15 2.02
CA SER A 86 -7.69 -8.36 3.35
C SER A 86 -6.62 -8.72 4.40
N GLU A 87 -5.64 -9.56 4.05
CA GLU A 87 -4.48 -9.88 4.89
C GLU A 87 -3.62 -8.63 5.17
N ALA A 88 -3.59 -7.69 4.22
CA ALA A 88 -2.94 -6.39 4.39
C ALA A 88 -3.82 -5.36 5.14
N GLY A 89 -4.98 -5.75 5.65
CA GLY A 89 -5.92 -4.88 6.36
C GLY A 89 -6.71 -3.94 5.44
N LEU A 90 -6.92 -4.32 4.17
CA LEU A 90 -7.49 -3.48 3.12
C LEU A 90 -8.68 -4.14 2.43
N SER A 91 -9.62 -3.34 1.95
CA SER A 91 -10.72 -3.82 1.10
C SER A 91 -11.00 -2.82 -0.02
N LEU A 92 -11.16 -3.30 -1.26
CA LEU A 92 -11.55 -2.43 -2.37
C LEU A 92 -13.05 -2.14 -2.33
N SER A 93 -13.42 -0.87 -2.44
CA SER A 93 -14.81 -0.43 -2.56
C SER A 93 -15.18 -0.08 -3.99
N THR A 94 -14.46 0.88 -4.58
CA THR A 94 -14.76 1.40 -5.92
C THR A 94 -13.51 1.77 -6.68
N ILE A 95 -13.59 1.65 -8.00
CA ILE A 95 -12.60 2.15 -8.96
C ILE A 95 -13.30 3.14 -9.90
N SER A 96 -12.87 4.39 -9.89
CA SER A 96 -13.35 5.44 -10.79
C SER A 96 -12.32 5.67 -11.89
N VAL A 97 -12.67 5.54 -13.17
CA VAL A 97 -11.73 5.75 -14.29
C VAL A 97 -12.25 6.76 -15.30
N THR A 98 -11.36 7.58 -15.87
CA THR A 98 -11.74 8.49 -16.97
C THR A 98 -11.90 7.73 -18.29
N LYS A 99 -12.91 8.08 -19.10
CA LYS A 99 -13.21 7.48 -20.41
C LYS A 99 -12.19 7.75 -21.52
N ARG A 100 -11.25 8.69 -21.35
CA ARG A 100 -10.35 9.21 -22.40
C ARG A 100 -9.59 8.11 -23.20
N SER A 101 -9.42 6.90 -22.64
CA SER A 101 -9.09 5.69 -23.41
C SER A 101 -10.30 4.74 -23.44
N ALA A 102 -11.25 5.01 -24.35
CA ALA A 102 -12.58 4.39 -24.33
C ALA A 102 -12.51 2.86 -24.41
N SER A 103 -11.63 2.30 -25.25
CA SER A 103 -11.50 0.84 -25.36
C SER A 103 -11.04 0.18 -24.07
N LYS A 104 -10.03 0.74 -23.39
CA LYS A 104 -9.48 0.17 -22.13
C LYS A 104 -10.41 0.38 -20.96
N SER A 105 -10.98 1.59 -20.82
CA SER A 105 -11.92 1.89 -19.74
C SER A 105 -13.23 1.12 -19.85
N SER A 106 -13.78 0.96 -21.07
CA SER A 106 -14.94 0.10 -21.30
C SER A 106 -14.63 -1.36 -21.00
N LYS A 107 -13.48 -1.87 -21.47
CA LYS A 107 -13.08 -3.25 -21.20
C LYS A 107 -12.93 -3.53 -19.70
N LEU A 108 -12.28 -2.61 -18.97
CA LEU A 108 -12.14 -2.70 -17.52
C LEU A 108 -13.50 -2.71 -16.81
N LYS A 109 -14.47 -1.90 -17.27
CA LYS A 109 -15.85 -1.90 -16.74
C LYS A 109 -16.60 -3.19 -17.07
N GLU A 110 -16.42 -3.74 -18.26
CA GLU A 110 -17.01 -5.01 -18.67
C GLU A 110 -16.47 -6.17 -17.83
N ASP A 111 -15.17 -6.17 -17.52
CA ASP A 111 -14.51 -7.21 -16.74
C ASP A 111 -14.89 -7.14 -15.24
N PHE A 112 -15.07 -5.93 -14.69
CA PHE A 112 -15.34 -5.71 -13.26
C PHE A 112 -16.54 -4.78 -13.02
N PRO A 113 -17.76 -5.16 -13.46
CA PRO A 113 -18.91 -4.25 -13.50
C PRO A 113 -19.39 -3.80 -12.12
N ASN A 114 -19.09 -4.53 -11.05
CA ASN A 114 -19.57 -4.24 -9.71
C ASN A 114 -18.76 -3.15 -9.00
N VAL A 115 -17.47 -3.01 -9.32
CA VAL A 115 -16.56 -2.09 -8.61
C VAL A 115 -16.04 -0.96 -9.48
N VAL A 116 -15.99 -1.14 -10.80
CA VAL A 116 -15.49 -0.11 -11.73
C VAL A 116 -16.62 0.81 -12.18
N SER A 117 -16.37 2.12 -12.23
CA SER A 117 -17.25 3.14 -12.82
C SER A 117 -16.45 4.03 -13.76
N VAL A 118 -17.02 4.32 -14.93
CA VAL A 118 -16.37 5.14 -15.97
C VAL A 118 -17.00 6.53 -15.98
N TYR A 119 -16.17 7.56 -15.88
CA TYR A 119 -16.59 8.96 -15.87
C TYR A 119 -16.02 9.72 -17.07
N GLU A 120 -16.72 10.77 -17.50
CA GLU A 120 -16.31 11.59 -18.63
C GLU A 120 -15.20 12.58 -18.24
N SER A 121 -15.22 13.08 -16.99
CA SER A 121 -14.26 14.07 -16.51
C SER A 121 -13.33 13.54 -15.42
N ALA A 122 -12.12 14.10 -15.34
CA ALA A 122 -11.18 13.85 -14.23
C ALA A 122 -11.73 14.37 -12.90
N GLU A 123 -12.52 15.43 -12.95
CA GLU A 123 -13.16 16.04 -11.79
C GLU A 123 -14.11 15.07 -11.08
N GLU A 124 -14.95 14.36 -11.84
CA GLU A 124 -15.81 13.30 -11.31
C GLU A 124 -15.02 12.14 -10.71
N VAL A 125 -13.91 11.74 -11.35
CA VAL A 125 -13.03 10.70 -10.80
C VAL A 125 -12.46 11.12 -9.45
N VAL A 126 -11.93 12.34 -9.33
CA VAL A 126 -11.37 12.84 -8.07
C VAL A 126 -12.43 12.93 -6.98
N ARG A 127 -13.64 13.42 -7.29
CA ARG A 127 -14.72 13.53 -6.28
C ARG A 127 -15.16 12.18 -5.72
N ASN A 128 -15.10 11.13 -6.54
CA ASN A 128 -15.52 9.77 -6.20
C ASN A 128 -14.40 8.88 -5.66
N SER A 129 -13.21 9.44 -5.39
CA SER A 129 -12.02 8.68 -4.99
C SER A 129 -11.30 9.34 -3.82
N ASP A 130 -10.61 8.52 -3.03
CA ASP A 130 -9.73 9.00 -1.96
C ASP A 130 -8.26 8.81 -2.35
N LEU A 131 -7.94 7.74 -3.10
CA LEU A 131 -6.63 7.50 -3.68
C LEU A 131 -6.66 7.73 -5.19
N VAL A 132 -5.99 8.77 -5.68
CA VAL A 132 -6.02 9.19 -7.09
C VAL A 132 -4.68 8.91 -7.76
N PHE A 133 -4.70 8.10 -8.82
CA PHE A 133 -3.59 7.80 -9.70
C PHE A 133 -3.62 8.72 -10.93
N LEU A 134 -2.56 9.49 -11.11
CA LEU A 134 -2.36 10.31 -12.31
C LEU A 134 -1.54 9.53 -13.34
N CYS A 135 -2.22 9.07 -14.40
CA CYS A 135 -1.69 8.20 -15.44
C CYS A 135 -1.78 8.84 -16.83
N LEU A 136 -1.50 10.15 -16.89
CA LEU A 136 -1.49 10.93 -18.13
C LEU A 136 -0.08 11.02 -18.73
N LEU A 137 -0.01 11.38 -20.01
CA LEU A 137 1.25 11.76 -20.64
C LEU A 137 1.72 13.12 -20.08
N PRO A 138 3.05 13.36 -19.98
CA PRO A 138 3.59 14.61 -19.42
C PRO A 138 2.95 15.89 -19.97
N GLN A 139 2.67 15.94 -21.28
CA GLN A 139 2.11 17.12 -21.94
C GLN A 139 0.68 17.46 -21.50
N GLN A 140 -0.03 16.52 -20.89
CA GLN A 140 -1.43 16.67 -20.48
C GLN A 140 -1.59 16.97 -18.98
N VAL A 141 -0.52 16.83 -18.20
CA VAL A 141 -0.57 16.89 -16.73
C VAL A 141 -0.80 18.31 -16.24
N ASP A 142 -0.08 19.27 -16.81
CA ASP A 142 -0.07 20.63 -16.31
C ASP A 142 -1.42 21.32 -16.48
N GLU A 143 -2.03 21.18 -17.64
CA GLU A 143 -3.38 21.68 -17.92
C GLU A 143 -4.41 21.02 -17.00
N MET A 144 -4.37 19.68 -16.88
CA MET A 144 -5.32 18.91 -16.07
C MET A 144 -5.26 19.26 -14.58
N LEU A 145 -4.07 19.34 -13.99
CA LEU A 145 -3.94 19.64 -12.57
C LEU A 145 -4.32 21.09 -12.26
N SER A 146 -3.98 22.03 -13.15
CA SER A 146 -4.37 23.43 -13.01
C SER A 146 -5.89 23.58 -13.05
N GLU A 147 -6.56 22.94 -14.01
CA GLU A 147 -8.03 22.93 -14.11
C GLU A 147 -8.68 22.37 -12.83
N LEU A 148 -8.20 21.22 -12.33
CA LEU A 148 -8.74 20.60 -11.12
C LEU A 148 -8.55 21.48 -9.87
N LYS A 149 -7.42 22.19 -9.78
CA LYS A 149 -7.12 23.13 -8.70
C LYS A 149 -8.01 24.37 -8.76
N GLU A 150 -8.14 24.99 -9.94
CA GLU A 150 -9.00 26.17 -10.14
C GLU A 150 -10.45 25.87 -9.79
N LYS A 151 -10.92 24.66 -10.09
CA LYS A 151 -12.25 24.16 -9.71
C LYS A 151 -12.41 23.78 -8.24
N GLY A 152 -11.34 23.80 -7.44
CA GLY A 152 -11.38 23.41 -6.03
C GLY A 152 -11.74 21.93 -5.82
N THR A 153 -11.31 21.05 -6.73
CA THR A 153 -11.70 19.63 -6.72
C THR A 153 -10.99 18.84 -5.61
N TRP A 154 -9.78 19.25 -5.24
CA TRP A 154 -8.95 18.56 -4.25
C TRP A 154 -9.40 18.84 -2.81
N ASN A 155 -9.45 17.80 -1.98
CA ASN A 155 -9.66 17.91 -0.55
C ASN A 155 -8.38 17.46 0.17
N ASN A 156 -7.76 18.38 0.91
CA ASN A 156 -6.45 18.19 1.55
C ASN A 156 -6.45 17.16 2.69
N ASP A 157 -7.61 16.86 3.28
CA ASP A 157 -7.75 15.89 4.38
C ASP A 157 -8.19 14.51 3.89
N ARG A 158 -8.57 14.39 2.62
CA ARG A 158 -9.12 13.17 2.05
C ARG A 158 -8.26 12.58 0.94
N HIS A 159 -7.88 13.41 -0.03
CA HIS A 159 -7.26 12.90 -1.26
C HIS A 159 -5.78 12.65 -1.10
N THR A 160 -5.34 11.52 -1.64
CA THR A 160 -3.94 11.17 -1.82
C THR A 160 -3.66 11.01 -3.30
N LEU A 161 -2.65 11.71 -3.80
CA LEU A 161 -2.24 11.70 -5.20
C LEU A 161 -1.02 10.80 -5.38
N VAL A 162 -1.10 9.85 -6.32
CA VAL A 162 0.02 9.04 -6.77
C VAL A 162 0.27 9.34 -8.25
N SER A 163 1.38 10.01 -8.54
CA SER A 163 1.79 10.32 -9.92
C SER A 163 2.57 9.16 -10.52
N LEU A 164 2.13 8.66 -11.68
CA LEU A 164 2.89 7.72 -12.51
C LEU A 164 3.55 8.42 -13.71
N VAL A 165 3.62 9.75 -13.68
CA VAL A 165 4.19 10.56 -14.76
C VAL A 165 5.70 10.62 -14.56
N SER A 166 6.46 9.98 -15.45
CA SER A 166 7.92 9.81 -15.32
C SER A 166 8.69 11.11 -15.11
N THR A 167 8.32 12.17 -15.84
CA THR A 167 9.01 13.47 -15.79
C THR A 167 8.50 14.41 -14.70
N SER A 168 7.46 14.02 -13.95
CA SER A 168 6.90 14.88 -12.90
C SER A 168 7.78 14.90 -11.66
N LYS A 169 7.94 16.07 -11.03
CA LYS A 169 8.54 16.23 -9.71
C LYS A 169 7.43 16.35 -8.66
N VAL A 170 7.66 15.77 -7.48
CA VAL A 170 6.67 15.77 -6.39
C VAL A 170 6.32 17.20 -5.96
N GLU A 171 7.29 18.10 -5.91
CA GLU A 171 7.12 19.51 -5.54
C GLU A 171 6.19 20.25 -6.51
N ASP A 172 6.34 19.99 -7.80
CA ASP A 172 5.49 20.59 -8.83
C ASP A 172 4.03 20.12 -8.69
N MET A 173 3.84 18.84 -8.33
CA MET A 173 2.50 18.28 -8.12
C MET A 173 1.84 18.86 -6.87
N ILE A 174 2.60 19.06 -5.79
CA ILE A 174 2.14 19.74 -4.57
C ILE A 174 1.70 21.17 -4.91
N ALA A 175 2.51 21.93 -5.64
CA ALA A 175 2.17 23.30 -6.03
C ALA A 175 0.90 23.36 -6.90
N LYS A 176 0.75 22.40 -7.83
CA LYS A 176 -0.38 22.32 -8.78
C LYS A 176 -1.66 21.74 -8.19
N THR A 177 -1.61 21.06 -7.05
CA THR A 177 -2.80 20.48 -6.40
C THR A 177 -3.16 21.15 -5.07
N SER A 178 -2.21 21.85 -4.45
CA SER A 178 -2.30 22.37 -3.08
C SER A 178 -2.55 21.30 -2.01
N LEU A 179 -2.31 20.03 -2.34
CA LEU A 179 -2.34 18.93 -1.38
C LEU A 179 -1.13 19.00 -0.43
N PRO A 180 -1.27 18.53 0.82
CA PRO A 180 -0.16 18.38 1.75
C PRO A 180 0.96 17.48 1.19
N THR A 181 2.20 17.79 1.57
CA THR A 181 3.41 17.02 1.19
C THR A 181 3.31 15.54 1.53
N ASN A 182 2.64 15.17 2.63
CA ASN A 182 2.43 13.78 3.06
C ASN A 182 1.34 13.02 2.28
N ARG A 183 0.70 13.66 1.30
CA ARG A 183 -0.39 13.10 0.47
C ARG A 183 -0.06 13.06 -1.02
N VAL A 184 1.17 13.43 -1.40
CA VAL A 184 1.61 13.40 -2.80
C VAL A 184 2.79 12.44 -2.94
N PHE A 185 2.61 11.46 -3.82
CA PHE A 185 3.53 10.35 -4.05
C PHE A 185 3.90 10.29 -5.51
N LYS A 186 5.09 9.76 -5.78
CA LYS A 186 5.52 9.39 -7.12
C LYS A 186 5.72 7.88 -7.16
N MET A 187 5.31 7.26 -8.25
CA MET A 187 5.39 5.82 -8.41
C MET A 187 5.76 5.47 -9.84
N ILE A 188 6.52 4.39 -10.01
CA ILE A 188 6.71 3.72 -11.29
C ILE A 188 6.20 2.29 -11.14
N CYS A 189 5.44 1.83 -12.12
CA CYS A 189 4.87 0.49 -12.10
C CYS A 189 4.85 -0.08 -13.53
N LEU A 190 5.03 -1.39 -13.63
CA LEU A 190 5.00 -2.10 -14.91
C LEU A 190 3.69 -2.90 -15.05
N PRO A 191 3.21 -3.15 -16.29
CA PRO A 191 1.97 -3.87 -16.53
C PRO A 191 1.81 -5.26 -15.86
N PRO A 192 2.88 -6.04 -15.59
CA PRO A 192 2.75 -7.32 -14.90
C PRO A 192 2.10 -7.26 -13.51
N ILE A 193 2.01 -6.08 -12.87
CA ILE A 193 1.30 -5.90 -11.58
C ILE A 193 -0.15 -6.40 -11.64
N SER A 194 -0.77 -6.42 -12.82
CA SER A 194 -2.10 -6.97 -13.07
C SER A 194 -2.26 -8.43 -12.63
N ASN A 195 -1.17 -9.20 -12.61
CA ASN A 195 -1.13 -10.61 -12.20
C ASN A 195 -0.34 -10.83 -10.90
N ARG A 196 -0.07 -9.75 -10.14
CA ARG A 196 0.88 -9.78 -9.02
C ARG A 196 2.29 -10.19 -9.41
N GLU A 197 2.68 -9.88 -10.64
CA GLU A 197 4.01 -10.11 -11.16
C GLU A 197 4.76 -8.77 -11.27
N GLY A 198 6.05 -8.76 -10.93
CA GLY A 198 6.86 -7.55 -10.93
C GLY A 198 6.76 -6.73 -9.65
N CYS A 199 7.31 -5.53 -9.66
CA CYS A 199 7.44 -4.68 -8.47
C CYS A 199 7.11 -3.23 -8.83
N ALA A 200 6.39 -2.54 -7.94
CA ALA A 200 6.25 -1.09 -8.01
C ALA A 200 7.44 -0.40 -7.33
N LEU A 201 7.87 0.73 -7.87
CA LEU A 201 8.81 1.64 -7.20
C LEU A 201 7.99 2.80 -6.64
N LEU A 202 8.11 3.08 -5.35
CA LEU A 202 7.36 4.14 -4.67
C LEU A 202 8.33 5.15 -4.06
N THR A 203 8.22 6.43 -4.40
CA THR A 203 8.89 7.49 -3.66
C THR A 203 7.97 7.90 -2.50
N PRO A 204 8.41 7.74 -1.24
CA PRO A 204 7.65 8.20 -0.08
C PRO A 204 7.52 9.74 -0.11
N PRO A 205 6.58 10.32 0.64
CA PRO A 205 6.30 11.74 0.54
C PRO A 205 7.46 12.55 1.13
N ALA A 206 7.63 13.78 0.64
CA ALA A 206 8.73 14.69 1.03
C ALA A 206 8.82 14.97 2.54
N SER A 207 7.70 14.84 3.26
CA SER A 207 7.66 14.94 4.71
C SER A 207 6.87 13.78 5.30
N SER A 208 7.51 12.64 5.51
CA SER A 208 7.04 11.75 6.55
C SER A 208 8.12 10.81 7.05
N GLU A 209 8.28 10.76 8.38
CA GLU A 209 8.91 9.62 9.04
C GLU A 209 8.06 8.34 8.94
N ASN A 210 6.79 8.45 8.52
CA ASN A 210 5.86 7.32 8.33
C ASN A 210 5.01 7.55 7.07
N GLY A 211 5.29 6.89 5.94
CA GLY A 211 4.58 7.07 4.65
C GLY A 211 3.04 6.93 4.73
N HIS A 212 2.33 7.01 3.60
CA HIS A 212 0.87 6.78 3.63
C HIS A 212 0.58 5.41 4.26
N PRO A 213 -0.25 5.31 5.31
CA PRO A 213 -0.25 4.16 6.21
C PRO A 213 -0.55 2.82 5.52
N TYR A 214 -1.21 2.84 4.36
CA TYR A 214 -1.57 1.63 3.62
C TYR A 214 -1.02 1.52 2.21
N LEU A 215 -0.39 2.55 1.63
CA LEU A 215 -0.01 2.52 0.20
C LEU A 215 1.07 1.47 -0.06
N LYS A 216 2.05 1.38 0.85
CA LYS A 216 3.08 0.35 0.81
C LYS A 216 2.47 -1.04 0.91
N ASN A 217 1.65 -1.30 1.93
CA ASN A 217 1.03 -2.61 2.16
C ASN A 217 0.13 -3.02 0.97
N MET A 218 -0.60 -2.06 0.38
CA MET A 218 -1.41 -2.29 -0.79
C MET A 218 -0.56 -2.78 -1.97
N PHE A 219 0.52 -2.08 -2.34
CA PHE A 219 1.36 -2.52 -3.46
C PHE A 219 2.20 -3.76 -3.16
N ASP A 220 2.55 -3.98 -1.89
CA ASP A 220 3.20 -5.22 -1.44
C ASP A 220 2.28 -6.43 -1.67
N ALA A 221 1.00 -6.31 -1.26
CA ALA A 221 -0.02 -7.33 -1.50
C ALA A 221 -0.26 -7.58 -3.00
N LEU A 222 -0.17 -6.53 -3.84
CA LEU A 222 -0.41 -6.60 -5.28
C LEU A 222 0.81 -7.06 -6.11
N GLY A 223 1.91 -7.52 -5.50
CA GLY A 223 3.05 -8.10 -6.22
C GLY A 223 4.42 -7.67 -5.71
N GLY A 224 4.47 -6.60 -4.91
CA GLY A 224 5.71 -6.12 -4.29
C GLY A 224 5.94 -4.64 -4.54
N VAL A 225 6.53 -3.98 -3.54
CA VAL A 225 6.93 -2.57 -3.63
C VAL A 225 8.32 -2.34 -3.07
N VAL A 226 9.10 -1.52 -3.76
CA VAL A 226 10.39 -1.01 -3.29
C VAL A 226 10.27 0.48 -3.08
N GLU A 227 10.50 0.92 -1.85
CA GLU A 227 10.56 2.34 -1.53
C GLU A 227 11.89 2.93 -1.98
N CYS A 228 11.81 4.01 -2.75
CA CYS A 228 12.94 4.73 -3.29
C CYS A 228 13.05 6.06 -2.55
N PRO A 229 14.09 6.27 -1.70
CA PRO A 229 14.17 7.48 -0.88
C PRO A 229 14.25 8.77 -1.70
N THR A 230 14.72 8.71 -2.94
CA THR A 230 14.87 9.86 -3.83
C THR A 230 14.46 9.53 -5.26
N ASP A 231 14.06 10.58 -6.00
CA ASP A 231 13.77 10.51 -7.43
C ASP A 231 14.98 10.03 -8.26
N GLU A 232 16.21 10.31 -7.81
CA GLU A 232 17.44 9.86 -8.45
C GLU A 232 17.61 8.34 -8.35
N ILE A 233 17.36 7.78 -7.17
CA ILE A 233 17.38 6.34 -6.91
C ILE A 233 16.29 5.64 -7.74
N MET A 234 15.07 6.19 -7.73
CA MET A 234 13.97 5.68 -8.55
C MET A 234 14.31 5.69 -10.04
N SER A 235 14.88 6.80 -10.55
CA SER A 235 15.26 6.93 -11.96
C SER A 235 16.36 5.94 -12.35
N SER A 236 17.28 5.64 -11.43
CA SER A 236 18.36 4.67 -11.66
C SER A 236 17.88 3.22 -11.74
N MET A 237 16.76 2.90 -11.07
CA MET A 237 16.11 1.58 -11.15
C MET A 237 15.14 1.46 -12.32
N MET A 238 14.82 2.57 -13.00
CA MET A 238 13.95 2.54 -14.17
C MET A 238 14.74 1.99 -15.37
N VAL A 239 14.38 0.79 -15.82
CA VAL A 239 14.92 0.27 -17.08
C VAL A 239 14.29 1.04 -18.23
N PRO A 240 15.05 1.81 -19.02
CA PRO A 240 14.50 2.42 -20.23
C PRO A 240 14.16 1.30 -21.21
N THR A 241 12.87 1.10 -21.46
CA THR A 241 12.42 0.32 -22.62
C THR A 241 12.61 1.21 -23.85
N GLY A 242 13.82 1.19 -24.40
CA GLY A 242 14.14 1.80 -25.70
C GLY A 242 13.70 0.94 -26.86
#